data_AF-A0A7K1JDC7-F1
#
_entry.id   AF-A0A7K1JDC7-F1
#
_cell.length_a   1.000
_cell.length_b   1.000
_cell.length_c   1.000
_cell.angle_alpha   90.00
_cell.angle_beta   90.00
_cell.angle_gamma   90.00
#
_symmetry.space_group_name_H-M   'P 1'
#
loop_
_entity.id
_entity.type
_entity.pdbx_description
1 polymer ?
#
loop_
_entity_poly.entity_id
_entity_poly.type
_entity_poly.pdbx_seq_one_letter_code
_entity_poly.pdbx_strand_id
1 'polypeptide(L)'
;MANQPYYGDYIIAERAENEYVQSLYEPGEPCQVEYRAGSADQHFQTITPDRSLVPRLISTWLEHGPQAPLLQAQQWQRLEF
;
A
#
# COMPACT_ATOMS: atom_id res chain seq x y z
N MET A 1 -8.32 22.67 -18.95
CA MET A 1 -8.00 21.23 -18.95
C MET A 1 -7.72 20.88 -17.52
N ALA A 2 -8.51 20.00 -16.90
CA ALA A 2 -8.25 19.58 -15.53
C ALA A 2 -6.86 18.93 -15.48
N ASN A 3 -6.01 19.42 -14.58
CA ASN A 3 -4.70 18.82 -14.30
C ASN A 3 -5.00 17.41 -13.79
N GLN A 4 -4.95 16.41 -14.66
CA GLN A 4 -5.13 15.03 -14.27
C GLN A 4 -3.91 14.71 -13.39
N PRO A 5 -4.10 14.39 -12.10
CA PRO A 5 -2.96 14.12 -11.24
C PRO A 5 -2.15 12.99 -11.85
N TYR A 6 -0.85 13.24 -12.06
CA TYR A 6 0.08 12.22 -12.49
C TYR A 6 0.28 11.29 -11.29
N TYR A 7 -0.45 10.17 -11.29
CA TYR A 7 -0.09 9.02 -10.48
C TYR A 7 1.21 8.50 -11.08
N GLY A 8 2.32 8.59 -10.35
CA GLY A 8 3.58 8.05 -10.86
C GLY A 8 3.56 6.52 -10.86
N ASP A 9 4.73 5.89 -10.89
CA ASP A 9 4.80 4.44 -11.00
C ASP A 9 3.99 3.78 -9.87
N TYR A 10 3.30 2.68 -10.20
CA TYR A 10 2.52 1.95 -9.22
C TYR A 10 2.63 0.44 -9.45
N ILE A 11 2.47 -0.31 -8.36
CA ILE A 11 2.37 -1.76 -8.36
C ILE A 11 1.11 -2.09 -7.57
N ILE A 12 0.30 -2.99 -8.09
CA ILE A 12 -0.83 -3.59 -7.38
C ILE A 12 -0.65 -5.09 -7.44
N ALA A 13 -0.70 -5.75 -6.30
CA ALA A 13 -0.70 -7.20 -6.19
C ALA A 13 -1.99 -7.64 -5.49
N GLU A 14 -2.83 -8.38 -6.22
CA GLU A 14 -4.17 -8.79 -5.80
C GLU A 14 -4.20 -10.30 -5.54
N ARG A 15 -4.85 -10.69 -4.44
CA ARG A 15 -5.11 -12.10 -4.10
C ARG A 15 -6.55 -12.51 -4.40
N ALA A 16 -7.49 -11.58 -4.23
CA ALA A 16 -8.90 -11.73 -4.50
C ALA A 16 -9.56 -10.35 -4.62
N GLU A 17 -10.84 -10.31 -4.97
CA GLU A 17 -11.61 -9.07 -5.03
C GLU A 17 -11.53 -8.32 -3.69
N ASN A 18 -11.18 -7.04 -3.75
CA ASN A 18 -10.97 -6.18 -2.57
C ASN A 18 -9.87 -6.67 -1.61
N GLU A 19 -9.03 -7.64 -2.00
CA GLU A 19 -7.91 -8.14 -1.21
C GLU A 19 -6.60 -7.92 -1.98
N TYR A 20 -5.96 -6.77 -1.74
CA TYR A 20 -4.74 -6.37 -2.45
C TYR A 20 -3.77 -5.59 -1.57
N VAL A 21 -2.53 -5.48 -2.04
CA VAL A 21 -1.53 -4.51 -1.58
C VAL A 21 -1.04 -3.72 -2.77
N GLN A 22 -0.83 -2.41 -2.59
CA GLN A 22 -0.35 -1.54 -3.65
C GLN A 22 0.72 -0.56 -3.17
N SER A 23 1.51 -0.05 -4.10
CA SER A 23 2.41 1.07 -3.90
C SER A 23 2.12 2.17 -4.91
N LEU A 24 2.14 3.42 -4.45
CA LEU A 24 2.08 4.61 -5.29
C LEU A 24 3.36 5.42 -5.10
N TYR A 25 4.02 5.74 -6.20
CA TYR A 25 5.19 6.60 -6.24
C TYR A 25 4.84 7.93 -6.87
N GLU A 26 4.74 8.99 -6.07
CA GLU A 26 4.64 10.36 -6.60
C GLU A 26 6.05 10.98 -6.71
N PRO A 27 6.36 11.71 -7.80
CA PRO A 27 7.66 12.36 -7.94
C PRO A 27 7.93 13.36 -6.80
N GLY A 28 9.04 13.17 -6.08
CA GLY A 28 9.43 14.04 -4.97
C GLY A 28 8.83 13.67 -3.61
N GLU A 29 7.89 12.72 -3.57
CA GLU A 29 7.19 12.33 -2.35
C GLU A 29 7.70 10.95 -1.82
N PRO A 30 7.54 10.69 -0.52
CA PRO A 30 7.65 9.35 0.03
C PRO A 30 6.67 8.38 -0.66
N CYS A 31 7.01 7.09 -0.69
CA CYS A 31 6.12 6.10 -1.27
C CYS A 31 4.94 5.85 -0.32
N GLN A 32 3.74 5.84 -0.89
CA GLN A 32 2.54 5.40 -0.21
C GLN A 32 2.37 3.91 -0.46
N VAL A 33 2.19 3.12 0.60
CA VAL A 33 1.87 1.69 0.51
C VAL A 33 0.50 1.51 1.14
N GLU A 34 -0.39 0.84 0.43
CA GLU A 34 -1.73 0.55 0.91
C GLU A 34 -2.01 -0.93 0.87
N TYR A 35 -2.88 -1.41 1.74
CA TYR A 35 -3.50 -2.71 1.56
C TYR A 35 -4.98 -2.65 1.87
N ARG A 36 -5.74 -3.53 1.22
CA ARG A 36 -7.14 -3.81 1.51
C ARG A 36 -7.29 -5.30 1.84
N ALA A 37 -8.01 -5.61 2.91
CA ALA A 37 -8.23 -6.98 3.38
C ALA A 37 -9.71 -7.41 3.22
N GLY A 38 -10.19 -7.44 1.98
CA GLY A 38 -11.51 -7.96 1.60
C GLY A 38 -12.69 -7.00 1.81
N SER A 39 -12.48 -5.82 2.41
CA SER A 39 -13.52 -4.80 2.55
C SER A 39 -12.95 -3.38 2.56
N ALA A 40 -13.79 -2.39 2.25
CA ALA A 40 -13.41 -0.97 2.34
C ALA A 40 -13.06 -0.54 3.77
N ASP A 41 -13.73 -1.12 4.78
CA ASP A 41 -13.44 -0.87 6.20
C ASP A 41 -12.06 -1.38 6.64
N GLN A 42 -11.47 -2.29 5.86
CA GLN A 42 -10.15 -2.85 6.08
C GLN A 42 -9.15 -2.38 5.03
N HIS A 43 -9.19 -1.08 4.73
CA HIS A 43 -8.25 -0.41 3.84
C HIS A 43 -7.33 0.50 4.66
N PHE A 44 -6.03 0.26 4.58
CA PHE A 44 -5.04 0.97 5.35
C PHE A 44 -3.90 1.48 4.47
N GLN A 45 -3.28 2.58 4.89
CA GLN A 45 -2.13 3.19 4.26
C GLN A 45 -0.99 3.36 5.27
N THR A 46 0.24 3.22 4.79
CA THR A 46 1.43 3.73 5.44
C THR A 46 2.29 4.48 4.43
N ILE A 47 3.16 5.35 4.93
CA ILE A 47 4.02 6.21 4.12
C ILE A 47 5.46 5.91 4.51
N THR A 48 6.33 5.67 3.52
CA THR A 48 7.74 5.38 3.77
C THR A 48 8.67 6.13 2.80
N PRO A 49 9.71 6.82 3.31
CA PRO A 49 10.78 7.34 2.46
C PRO A 49 11.75 6.23 2.03
N ASP A 50 11.75 5.08 2.72
CA ASP A 50 12.61 3.94 2.40
C ASP A 50 12.00 3.11 1.27
N ARG A 51 12.46 3.38 0.04
CA ARG A 51 12.02 2.65 -1.16
C ARG A 51 12.37 1.16 -1.13
N SER A 52 13.38 0.75 -0.37
CA SER A 52 13.74 -0.67 -0.23
C SER A 52 12.77 -1.45 0.64
N LEU A 53 12.01 -0.76 1.50
CA LEU A 53 11.00 -1.37 2.34
C LEU A 53 9.75 -1.78 1.55
N VAL A 54 9.38 -1.03 0.51
CA VAL A 54 8.18 -1.25 -0.29
C VAL A 54 8.07 -2.68 -0.86
N PRO A 55 9.06 -3.20 -1.62
CA PRO A 55 8.96 -4.58 -2.14
C PRO A 55 8.89 -5.63 -1.03
N ARG A 56 9.50 -5.36 0.13
CA ARG A 56 9.46 -6.27 1.30
C ARG A 56 8.08 -6.28 1.93
N LEU A 57 7.43 -5.12 2.06
CA LEU A 57 6.05 -5.03 2.57
C LEU A 57 5.08 -5.75 1.64
N ILE A 58 5.20 -5.55 0.31
CA ILE A 58 4.37 -6.22 -0.69
C ILE A 58 4.52 -7.74 -0.61
N SER A 59 5.75 -8.26 -0.69
CA SER A 59 6.00 -9.71 -0.61
C SER A 59 5.52 -10.29 0.73
N THR A 60 5.82 -9.63 1.86
CA THR A 60 5.37 -10.11 3.18
C THR A 60 3.85 -10.14 3.27
N TRP A 61 3.15 -9.13 2.75
CA TRP A 61 1.69 -9.11 2.76
C TRP A 61 1.11 -10.24 1.88
N LEU A 62 1.70 -10.51 0.72
CA LEU A 62 1.27 -11.60 -0.15
C LEU A 62 1.44 -12.97 0.51
N GLU A 63 2.55 -13.18 1.22
CA GLU A 63 2.89 -14.46 1.84
C GLU A 63 2.18 -14.70 3.18
N HIS A 64 1.96 -13.65 3.96
CA HIS A 64 1.58 -13.77 5.37
C HIS A 64 0.39 -12.88 5.77
N GLY A 65 -0.06 -11.97 4.89
CA GLY A 65 -1.15 -11.05 5.17
C GLY A 65 -0.81 -9.97 6.21
N PRO A 66 -1.81 -9.23 6.70
CA PRO A 66 -1.61 -8.05 7.55
C PRO A 66 -1.06 -8.38 8.95
N GLN A 67 -1.18 -9.63 9.40
CA GLN A 67 -0.71 -10.06 10.73
C GLN A 67 0.81 -10.30 10.78
N ALA A 68 1.52 -10.20 9.65
CA ALA A 68 2.95 -10.44 9.63
C ALA A 68 3.72 -9.41 10.46
N PRO A 69 4.78 -9.79 11.19
CA PRO A 69 5.53 -8.88 12.07
C PRO A 69 6.05 -7.61 11.39
N LEU A 70 6.51 -7.72 10.13
CA LEU A 70 6.99 -6.56 9.38
C LEU A 70 5.87 -5.55 9.10
N LEU A 71 4.66 -6.03 8.79
CA LEU A 71 3.49 -5.19 8.58
C LEU A 71 3.07 -4.55 9.91
N GLN A 72 2.99 -5.33 11.00
CA GLN A 72 2.62 -4.83 12.34
C GLN A 72 3.60 -3.78 12.89
N ALA A 73 4.84 -3.77 12.43
CA ALA A 73 5.83 -2.77 12.80
C ALA A 73 5.62 -1.40 12.13
N GLN A 74 4.77 -1.31 11.09
CA GLN A 74 4.50 -0.04 10.42
C GLN A 74 3.33 0.70 11.09
N GLN A 75 3.32 2.02 10.91
CA GLN A 75 2.20 2.86 11.34
C GLN A 75 1.18 2.91 10.22
N TRP A 76 0.15 2.08 10.33
CA TRP A 76 -0.97 2.05 9.40
C TRP A 76 -2.07 3.00 9.83
N GLN A 77 -2.57 3.78 8.88
CA GLN A 77 -3.74 4.64 9.03
C GLN A 77 -4.88 4.05 8.22
N ARG A 78 -6.07 3.95 8.80
CA ARG A 78 -7.26 3.54 8.05
C ARG A 78 -7.63 4.65 7.07
N LEU A 79 -7.85 4.29 5.81
CA LEU A 79 -8.37 5.22 4.81
C LEU A 79 -9.90 5.26 4.89
N GLU A 80 -10.47 6.46 4.85
CA GLU A 80 -11.90 6.69 4.80
C GLU A 80 -12.24 7.27 3.41
N PHE A 81 -13.25 6.69 2.75
CA PHE A 81 -13.69 7.05 1.40
C PHE A 81 -15.03 7.77 1.43
#